data_AF-A0A7C8F8B9-F1
#
_entry.id   AF-A0A7C8F8B9-F1
#
_cell.length_a   1.000
_cell.length_b   1.000
_cell.length_c   1.000
_cell.angle_alpha   90.00
_cell.angle_beta   90.00
_cell.angle_gamma   90.00
#
_symmetry.space_group_name_H-M   'P 1'
#
loop_
_entity.id
_entity.type
_entity.pdbx_description
1 polymer ?
#
loop_
_entity_poly.entity_id
_entity_poly.type
_entity_poly.pdbx_seq_one_letter_code
_entity_poly.pdbx_strand_id
1 'polypeptide(L)'
;MMTNEALCEIFGILCLLLFVFANVYYPARLIAYQYRPWPKDIVMFFKKYRELHMSVNIFAFVAMSIHAYFSDERNIFLYASLLVTAWLTFAGILMRSKRFSGDTKRQMRLIHTQQTIFLVWLALLIFGHVVE
;
A
#
# COMPACT_ATOMS: atom_id res chain seq x y z
N MET A 1 -26.02 -6.20 -16.33
CA MET A 1 -25.67 -6.50 -14.92
C MET A 1 -24.32 -7.21 -14.96
N MET A 2 -23.28 -6.71 -14.28
CA MET A 2 -21.99 -7.41 -14.24
C MET A 2 -22.09 -8.68 -13.39
N THR A 3 -21.40 -9.75 -13.80
CA THR A 3 -21.28 -10.99 -13.03
C THR A 3 -20.31 -10.80 -11.86
N ASN A 4 -20.42 -11.65 -10.83
CA ASN A 4 -19.51 -11.64 -9.68
C ASN A 4 -18.05 -11.88 -10.13
N GLU A 5 -17.84 -12.77 -11.10
CA GLU A 5 -16.52 -13.03 -11.71
C GLU A 5 -15.92 -11.77 -12.34
N ALA A 6 -16.71 -11.04 -13.14
CA ALA A 6 -16.25 -9.80 -13.77
C ALA A 6 -15.92 -8.71 -12.74
N LEU A 7 -16.70 -8.63 -11.65
CA LEU A 7 -16.38 -7.74 -10.52
C LEU A 7 -15.07 -8.17 -9.86
N CYS A 8 -14.89 -9.45 -9.57
CA CYS A 8 -13.69 -10.00 -8.95
C CYS A 8 -12.44 -9.63 -9.75
N GLU A 9 -12.44 -9.88 -11.06
CA GLU A 9 -11.31 -9.60 -11.95
C GLU A 9 -10.98 -8.09 -12.02
N ILE A 10 -12.00 -7.25 -12.22
CA ILE A 10 -11.81 -5.79 -12.31
C ILE A 10 -11.24 -5.23 -11.00
N PHE A 11 -11.77 -5.66 -9.85
CA PHE A 11 -11.28 -5.20 -8.56
C PHE A 11 -9.88 -5.77 -8.22
N GLY A 12 -9.55 -6.97 -8.71
CA GLY A 12 -8.20 -7.54 -8.62
C GLY A 12 -7.18 -6.68 -9.39
N ILE A 13 -7.46 -6.38 -10.66
CA ILE A 13 -6.60 -5.54 -11.50
C ILE A 13 -6.50 -4.11 -10.92
N LEU A 14 -7.63 -3.54 -10.50
CA LEU A 14 -7.66 -2.21 -9.90
C LEU A 14 -6.82 -2.15 -8.61
N CYS A 15 -6.92 -3.17 -7.76
CA CYS A 15 -6.12 -3.28 -6.55
C CYS A 15 -4.61 -3.29 -6.89
N LEU A 16 -4.20 -4.12 -7.84
CA LEU A 16 -2.81 -4.18 -8.31
C LEU A 16 -2.31 -2.81 -8.77
N LEU A 17 -3.06 -2.14 -9.64
CA LEU A 17 -2.70 -0.82 -10.17
C LEU A 17 -2.57 0.22 -9.05
N LEU A 18 -3.59 0.33 -8.19
CA LEU A 18 -3.58 1.28 -7.07
C LEU A 18 -2.38 1.04 -6.15
N PHE A 19 -2.07 -0.22 -5.86
CA PHE A 19 -0.96 -0.56 -4.99
C PHE A 19 0.39 -0.20 -5.60
N VAL A 20 0.61 -0.48 -6.88
CA VAL A 20 1.82 -0.06 -7.60
C VAL A 20 1.94 1.46 -7.56
N PHE A 21 0.89 2.19 -7.96
CA PHE A 21 0.90 3.66 -7.97
C PHE A 21 1.15 4.27 -6.59
N ALA A 22 0.54 3.70 -5.53
CA ALA A 22 0.82 4.13 -4.17
C ALA A 22 2.31 3.96 -3.87
N ASN A 23 2.87 2.78 -4.11
CA ASN A 23 4.18 2.41 -3.58
C ASN A 23 5.38 2.89 -4.42
N VAL A 24 5.18 3.37 -5.65
CA VAL A 24 6.23 4.07 -6.44
C VAL A 24 6.83 5.26 -5.68
N TYR A 25 6.11 5.83 -4.72
CA TYR A 25 6.61 6.83 -3.78
C TYR A 25 7.96 6.44 -3.13
N TYR A 26 8.12 5.18 -2.71
CA TYR A 26 9.33 4.73 -2.00
C TYR A 26 10.60 4.73 -2.85
N PRO A 27 10.65 4.03 -4.01
CA PRO A 27 11.84 4.07 -4.85
C PRO A 27 12.12 5.49 -5.33
N ALA A 28 11.09 6.26 -5.70
CA ALA A 28 11.27 7.67 -6.10
C ALA A 28 11.95 8.49 -5.00
N ARG A 29 11.51 8.33 -3.75
CA ARG A 29 12.10 9.02 -2.60
C ARG A 29 13.51 8.53 -2.30
N LEU A 30 13.77 7.23 -2.38
CA LEU A 30 15.09 6.63 -2.14
C LEU A 30 16.13 7.14 -3.15
N ILE A 31 15.77 7.18 -4.43
CA ILE A 31 16.63 7.74 -5.49
C ILE A 31 16.90 9.21 -5.19
N ALA A 32 15.86 10.00 -4.90
CA ALA A 32 16.02 11.42 -4.60
C ALA A 32 16.92 11.67 -3.38
N TYR A 33 16.93 10.76 -2.39
CA TYR A 33 17.73 10.93 -1.16
C TYR A 33 19.23 11.03 -1.43
N GLN A 34 19.69 10.45 -2.55
CA GLN A 34 21.10 10.50 -2.99
C GLN A 34 21.54 11.91 -3.40
N TYR A 35 20.60 12.80 -3.71
CA TYR A 35 20.85 14.16 -4.22
C TYR A 35 20.59 15.25 -3.16
N ARG A 36 20.83 14.95 -1.88
CA ARG A 36 20.68 15.94 -0.80
C ARG A 36 21.85 16.94 -0.78
N PRO A 37 21.64 18.18 -0.28
CA PRO A 37 20.41 18.72 0.33
C PRO A 37 19.32 19.08 -0.69
N TRP A 38 18.06 18.97 -0.29
CA TRP A 38 16.93 19.26 -1.17
C TRP A 38 16.48 20.72 -1.08
N PRO A 39 16.19 21.39 -2.22
CA PRO A 39 15.47 22.66 -2.22
C PRO A 39 14.04 22.49 -1.67
N LYS A 40 13.44 23.61 -1.22
CA LYS A 40 12.11 23.63 -0.59
C LYS A 40 11.03 22.97 -1.46
N ASP A 41 11.12 23.12 -2.78
CA ASP A 41 10.13 22.59 -3.73
C ASP A 41 10.13 21.06 -3.76
N ILE A 42 11.31 20.44 -3.74
CA ILE A 42 11.44 18.96 -3.67
C ILE A 42 10.89 18.44 -2.34
N VAL A 43 11.16 19.14 -1.23
CA VAL A 43 10.60 18.80 0.08
C VAL A 43 9.07 18.86 0.04
N MET A 44 8.50 19.90 -0.57
CA MET A 44 7.05 20.08 -0.69
C MET A 44 6.42 19.03 -1.61
N PHE A 45 7.08 18.71 -2.73
CA PHE A 45 6.67 17.64 -3.64
C PHE A 45 6.57 16.30 -2.89
N PHE A 46 7.62 15.87 -2.19
CA PHE A 46 7.59 14.60 -1.45
C PHE A 46 6.61 14.60 -0.28
N LYS A 47 6.28 15.77 0.28
CA LYS A 47 5.21 15.89 1.29
C LYS A 47 3.84 15.62 0.66
N LYS A 48 3.52 16.24 -0.47
CA LYS A 48 2.27 16.01 -1.22
C LYS A 48 2.20 14.58 -1.75
N TYR A 49 3.30 14.06 -2.29
CA TYR A 49 3.35 12.69 -2.80
C TYR A 49 3.14 11.66 -1.69
N ARG A 50 3.64 11.91 -0.48
CA ARG A 50 3.33 11.07 0.69
C ARG A 50 1.84 11.07 1.03
N GLU A 51 1.17 12.21 0.91
CA GLU A 51 -0.28 12.30 1.15
C GLU A 51 -1.06 11.51 0.09
N LEU A 52 -0.66 11.61 -1.19
CA LEU A 52 -1.20 10.80 -2.27
C LEU A 52 -1.00 9.31 -2.00
N HIS A 53 0.24 8.88 -1.66
CA HIS A 53 0.56 7.49 -1.32
C HIS A 53 -0.39 6.92 -0.25
N MET A 54 -0.64 7.67 0.83
CA MET A 54 -1.55 7.23 1.89
C MET A 54 -3.00 7.10 1.39
N SER A 55 -3.49 8.10 0.64
CA SER A 55 -4.85 8.07 0.10
C SER A 55 -5.05 6.90 -0.87
N VAL A 56 -4.09 6.69 -1.78
CA VAL A 56 -4.17 5.59 -2.76
C VAL A 56 -4.10 4.22 -2.07
N ASN A 57 -3.31 4.06 -1.00
CA ASN A 57 -3.32 2.82 -0.21
C ASN A 57 -4.67 2.55 0.45
N ILE A 58 -5.38 3.58 0.93
CA ILE A 58 -6.76 3.42 1.46
C ILE A 58 -7.68 2.91 0.35
N PHE A 59 -7.61 3.48 -0.86
CA PHE A 59 -8.40 3.00 -1.99
C PHE A 59 -8.03 1.58 -2.42
N ALA A 60 -6.73 1.25 -2.41
CA ALA A 60 -6.26 -0.10 -2.69
C ALA A 60 -6.82 -1.11 -1.67
N PHE A 61 -6.84 -0.75 -0.39
CA PHE A 61 -7.44 -1.58 0.66
C PHE A 61 -8.94 -1.83 0.43
N VAL A 62 -9.70 -0.80 0.05
CA VAL A 62 -11.12 -0.94 -0.28
C VAL A 62 -11.30 -1.84 -1.51
N ALA A 63 -10.55 -1.60 -2.58
CA ALA A 63 -10.62 -2.40 -3.80
C ALA A 63 -10.31 -3.88 -3.53
N MET A 64 -9.28 -4.15 -2.74
CA MET A 64 -8.91 -5.52 -2.37
C MET A 64 -9.95 -6.19 -1.46
N SER A 65 -10.60 -5.43 -0.57
CA SER A 65 -11.68 -5.96 0.28
C SER A 65 -12.87 -6.39 -0.58
N ILE A 66 -13.18 -5.64 -1.64
CA ILE A 66 -14.21 -5.99 -2.62
C ILE A 66 -13.79 -7.22 -3.43
N HIS A 67 -12.55 -7.24 -3.94
CA HIS A 67 -12.00 -8.41 -4.64
C HIS A 67 -12.06 -9.68 -3.77
N ALA A 68 -11.66 -9.60 -2.50
CA ALA A 68 -11.72 -10.71 -1.56
C ALA A 68 -13.14 -11.14 -1.19
N TYR A 69 -14.12 -10.24 -1.25
CA TYR A 69 -15.53 -10.58 -1.03
C TYR A 69 -16.15 -11.34 -2.21
N PHE A 70 -15.77 -10.99 -3.43
CA PHE A 70 -16.27 -11.63 -4.66
C PHE A 70 -15.42 -12.80 -5.15
N SER A 71 -14.27 -13.05 -4.54
CA SER A 71 -13.48 -14.24 -4.82
C SER A 71 -14.13 -15.47 -4.16
N ASP A 72 -14.50 -16.44 -4.99
CA ASP A 72 -15.00 -17.74 -4.52
C ASP A 72 -13.86 -18.63 -3.97
N GLU A 73 -12.60 -18.24 -4.21
CA GLU A 73 -11.44 -18.98 -3.77
C GLU A 73 -11.00 -18.56 -2.36
N ARG A 74 -10.95 -19.53 -1.45
CA ARG A 74 -10.31 -19.37 -0.15
C ARG A 74 -8.79 -19.44 -0.31
N ASN A 75 -8.23 -18.47 -1.01
CA ASN A 75 -6.80 -18.36 -1.23
C ASN A 75 -6.13 -17.74 0.01
N ILE A 76 -5.28 -18.51 0.70
CA ILE A 76 -4.55 -18.03 1.88
C ILE A 76 -3.67 -16.82 1.56
N PHE A 77 -3.16 -16.71 0.32
CA PHE A 77 -2.37 -15.58 -0.14
C PHE A 77 -3.20 -14.31 -0.31
N LEU A 78 -4.47 -14.44 -0.73
CA LEU A 78 -5.41 -13.32 -0.81
C LEU A 78 -5.71 -12.76 0.59
N TYR A 79 -5.98 -13.61 1.57
CA TYR A 79 -6.21 -13.18 2.95
C TYR A 79 -4.94 -12.60 3.60
N ALA A 80 -3.77 -13.19 3.34
CA ALA A 80 -2.50 -12.64 3.80
C ALA A 80 -2.26 -11.24 3.20
N SER A 81 -2.52 -11.06 1.91
CA SER A 81 -2.41 -9.77 1.23
C SER A 81 -3.40 -8.75 1.80
N LEU A 82 -4.63 -9.18 2.13
CA LEU A 82 -5.64 -8.39 2.82
C LEU A 82 -5.15 -7.87 4.17
N LEU A 83 -4.64 -8.75 5.02
CA LEU A 83 -4.09 -8.40 6.32
C LEU A 83 -2.90 -7.44 6.22
N VAL A 84 -1.97 -7.71 5.30
CA VAL A 84 -0.80 -6.85 5.06
C VAL A 84 -1.22 -5.45 4.65
N THR A 85 -2.17 -5.32 3.71
CA THR A 85 -2.62 -4.02 3.22
C THR A 85 -3.45 -3.27 4.26
N ALA A 86 -4.27 -3.99 5.04
CA ALA A 86 -5.00 -3.43 6.18
C ALA A 86 -4.02 -2.84 7.19
N TRP A 87 -2.99 -3.60 7.55
CA TRP A 87 -1.94 -3.16 8.48
C TRP A 87 -1.20 -1.93 7.96
N LEU A 88 -0.77 -1.93 6.69
CA LEU A 88 -0.09 -0.79 6.06
C LEU A 88 -0.96 0.47 6.08
N THR A 89 -2.23 0.32 5.71
CA THR A 89 -3.20 1.41 5.67
C THR A 89 -3.41 2.01 7.06
N PHE A 90 -3.63 1.15 8.06
CA PHE A 90 -3.81 1.56 9.44
C PHE A 90 -2.57 2.25 10.01
N ALA A 91 -1.38 1.68 9.80
CA ALA A 91 -0.12 2.29 10.21
C ALA A 91 0.09 3.67 9.58
N GLY A 92 -0.21 3.81 8.28
CA GLY A 92 -0.15 5.09 7.57
C GLY A 92 -1.09 6.15 8.17
N ILE A 93 -2.33 5.77 8.49
CA ILE A 93 -3.32 6.64 9.14
C ILE A 93 -2.83 7.07 10.53
N LEU A 94 -2.36 6.13 11.35
CA LEU A 94 -1.86 6.43 12.70
C LEU A 94 -0.64 7.36 12.67
N MET A 95 0.27 7.20 11.70
CA MET A 95 1.39 8.12 11.51
C MET A 95 0.96 9.55 11.17
N ARG A 96 -0.17 9.71 10.46
CA ARG A 96 -0.75 11.03 10.14
C ARG A 96 -1.45 11.65 11.35
N SER A 97 -1.98 10.83 12.25
CA SER A 97 -2.68 11.30 13.44
C SER A 97 -1.79 12.19 14.31
N LYS A 98 -2.32 13.33 14.77
CA LYS A 98 -1.63 14.23 15.72
C LYS A 98 -1.59 13.66 17.14
N ARG A 99 -2.29 12.55 17.39
CA ARG A 99 -2.49 11.98 18.73
C ARG A 99 -1.25 11.28 19.31
N PHE A 100 -0.27 10.91 18.48
CA PHE A 100 0.93 10.19 18.92
C PHE A 100 2.16 11.11 18.97
N SER A 101 2.96 10.94 20.02
CA SER A 101 4.20 11.68 20.25
C SER A 101 5.27 11.35 19.19
N GLY A 102 6.30 12.19 19.10
CA GLY A 102 7.37 12.06 18.11
C GLY A 102 8.09 10.71 18.15
N ASP A 103 8.32 10.16 19.35
CA ASP A 103 8.99 8.87 19.54
C ASP A 103 8.13 7.68 19.14
N THR A 104 6.84 7.69 19.49
CA THR A 104 5.90 6.65 19.02
C THR A 104 5.81 6.67 17.50
N LYS A 105 5.76 7.85 16.87
CA LYS A 105 5.78 7.97 15.40
C LYS A 105 7.09 7.49 14.77
N ARG A 106 8.23 7.61 15.47
CA ARG A 106 9.53 7.10 15.02
C ARG A 106 9.59 5.58 15.11
N GLN A 107 9.15 5.00 16.22
CA GLN A 107 9.03 3.55 16.39
C GLN A 107 8.05 2.94 15.38
N MET A 108 6.89 3.57 15.18
CA MET A 108 5.95 3.15 14.14
C MET A 108 6.59 3.20 12.75
N ARG A 109 7.44 4.21 12.45
CA ARG A 109 8.17 4.29 11.18
C ARG A 109 9.26 3.21 11.03
N LEU A 110 9.76 2.66 12.14
CA LEU A 110 10.74 1.57 12.16
C LEU A 110 10.06 0.19 12.02
N ILE A 111 8.90 0.02 12.66
CA ILE A 111 8.03 -1.17 12.48
C ILE A 111 7.40 -1.15 11.08
N HIS A 112 7.12 0.05 10.56
CA HIS A 112 6.72 0.33 9.20
C HIS A 112 7.97 0.42 8.33
N THR A 113 8.70 -0.69 8.24
CA THR A 113 9.66 -0.98 7.18
C THR A 113 8.88 -1.05 5.87
N GLN A 114 8.45 0.12 5.39
CA GLN A 114 7.53 0.30 4.26
C GLN A 114 8.07 -0.38 2.99
N GLN A 115 9.38 -0.56 2.89
CA GLN A 115 10.04 -1.31 1.83
C GLN A 115 9.95 -2.83 2.02
N THR A 116 10.23 -3.36 3.21
CA THR A 116 10.14 -4.81 3.47
C THR A 116 8.71 -5.30 3.32
N ILE A 117 7.73 -4.56 3.83
CA ILE A 117 6.32 -4.97 3.71
C ILE A 117 5.82 -4.81 2.26
N PHE A 118 6.30 -3.82 1.51
CA PHE A 118 6.05 -3.73 0.06
C PHE A 118 6.59 -4.97 -0.68
N LEU A 119 7.81 -5.42 -0.34
CA LEU A 119 8.39 -6.62 -0.94
C LEU A 119 7.64 -7.89 -0.53
N VAL A 120 7.24 -8.01 0.74
CA VAL A 120 6.39 -9.12 1.22
C VAL A 120 5.06 -9.14 0.48
N TRP A 121 4.41 -7.99 0.31
CA TRP A 121 3.17 -7.89 -0.43
C TRP A 121 3.36 -8.26 -1.92
N LEU A 122 4.43 -7.76 -2.55
CA LEU A 122 4.74 -8.09 -3.95
C LEU A 122 4.97 -9.59 -4.13
N ALA A 123 5.68 -10.22 -3.18
CA ALA A 123 5.87 -11.66 -3.17
C ALA A 123 4.53 -12.40 -3.00
N LEU A 124 3.69 -11.98 -2.06
CA LEU A 124 2.36 -12.58 -1.86
C LEU A 124 1.49 -12.47 -3.11
N LEU A 125 1.59 -11.37 -3.87
CA LEU A 125 0.85 -11.21 -5.12
C LEU A 125 1.37 -12.14 -6.21
N ILE A 126 2.69 -12.20 -6.40
CA ILE A 126 3.31 -13.10 -7.38
C ILE A 126 2.96 -14.55 -7.05
N PHE A 127 3.12 -14.97 -5.79
CA PHE A 127 2.79 -16.33 -5.37
C PHE A 127 1.28 -16.59 -5.43
N GLY A 128 0.45 -15.61 -5.07
CA GLY A 128 -1.01 -15.75 -5.14
C GLY A 128 -1.51 -16.02 -6.56
N HIS A 129 -0.98 -15.33 -7.57
CA HIS A 129 -1.34 -15.55 -8.98
C HIS A 129 -0.64 -16.73 -9.66
N VAL A 130 0.49 -17.21 -9.12
CA VAL A 130 1.21 -18.37 -9.68
C VAL A 130 0.70 -19.69 -9.10
N VAL A 131 0.12 -19.65 -7.89
CA VAL A 131 -0.36 -20.84 -7.16
C VAL A 131 -1.87 -21.05 -7.34
N GLU A 132 -2.60 -20.05 -7.84
CA GLU A 132 -3.90 -20.23 -8.53
C GLU A 132 -3.72 -21.05 -9.82
#